data_AF-A0A941ES90-F1
#
_entry.id   AF-A0A941ES90-F1
#
_cell.length_a   1.000
_cell.length_b   1.000
_cell.length_c   1.000
_cell.angle_alpha   90.00
_cell.angle_beta   90.00
_cell.angle_gamma   90.00
#
_symmetry.space_group_name_H-M   'P 1'
#
loop_
_entity.id
_entity.type
_entity.pdbx_description
1 polymer ?
#
loop_
_entity_poly.entity_id
_entity_poly.type
_entity_poly.pdbx_seq_one_letter_code
_entity_poly.pdbx_strand_id
1 'polypeptide(L)'
;MSEPTTPADASNRADLPHRVGPWATRFDSDEALIAADDAARAYALEHHDLAPVLPFATVYGPGLHFDKATAIGISTQMPVNEDGSTNYTRGDFLGGLVYGVYRPAETANAAAGPADGEELWNTTLYPYPAGNLDPVSVPLAALGLEAPEVDRRFVNFCAGLLGCEAVDDLGLLRPTFDLAWPDYRACIGAGLLHLVQQRPISPETWYSLTYVPFEAPDQLALYLAQVYAYLFDDFDTMPVAPS
;
A
#
# COMPACT_ATOMS: atom_id res chain seq x y z
N MET A 1 -15.81 -37.92 37.87
CA MET A 1 -14.60 -37.12 37.70
C MET A 1 -14.05 -37.48 36.34
N SER A 2 -14.38 -36.66 35.34
CA SER A 2 -13.92 -36.85 33.97
C SER A 2 -12.81 -35.82 33.73
N GLU A 3 -11.67 -36.30 33.21
CA GLU A 3 -10.51 -35.48 32.87
C GLU A 3 -10.87 -34.42 31.81
N PRO A 4 -10.27 -33.22 31.86
CA PRO A 4 -10.46 -32.21 30.83
C PRO A 4 -9.73 -32.63 29.56
N THR A 5 -10.49 -32.74 28.47
CA THR A 5 -10.00 -33.00 27.12
C THR A 5 -9.18 -31.79 26.66
N THR A 6 -7.88 -31.98 26.47
CA THR A 6 -7.01 -31.02 25.76
C THR A 6 -7.56 -30.81 24.34
N PRO A 7 -7.70 -29.57 23.83
CA PRO A 7 -8.00 -29.39 22.41
C PRO A 7 -6.77 -29.79 21.60
N ALA A 8 -6.93 -30.78 20.74
CA ALA A 8 -5.99 -31.06 19.68
C ALA A 8 -6.23 -30.12 18.49
N ASP A 9 -5.13 -29.82 17.79
CA ASP A 9 -5.01 -29.30 16.43
C ASP A 9 -5.21 -27.80 16.16
N ALA A 10 -4.09 -27.10 16.10
CA ALA A 10 -3.85 -25.98 15.20
C ALA A 10 -2.66 -26.30 14.27
N SER A 11 -2.62 -27.52 13.70
CA SER A 11 -1.52 -27.99 12.86
C SER A 11 -1.76 -27.87 11.35
N ASN A 12 -2.89 -27.30 10.92
CA ASN A 12 -3.24 -27.25 9.51
C ASN A 12 -2.75 -25.96 8.84
N ARG A 13 -1.91 -26.14 7.83
CA ARG A 13 -1.21 -25.13 7.00
C ARG A 13 -2.15 -24.20 6.21
N ALA A 14 -3.47 -24.43 6.29
CA ALA A 14 -4.53 -23.66 5.65
C ALA A 14 -5.06 -22.49 6.51
N ASP A 15 -4.69 -22.41 7.79
CA ASP A 15 -5.22 -21.41 8.73
C ASP A 15 -4.24 -20.27 9.03
N LEU A 16 -3.10 -20.19 8.34
CA LEU A 16 -2.34 -18.95 8.32
C LEU A 16 -3.14 -17.98 7.44
N PRO A 17 -3.60 -16.82 7.95
CA PRO A 17 -4.22 -15.83 7.09
C PRO A 17 -3.25 -15.58 5.94
N HIS A 18 -3.77 -15.65 4.71
CA HIS A 18 -3.04 -15.20 3.53
C HIS A 18 -2.50 -13.82 3.86
N ARG A 19 -1.22 -13.74 4.24
CA ARG A 19 -0.58 -12.44 4.41
C ARG A 19 -0.58 -11.86 3.02
N VAL A 20 -1.31 -10.75 2.87
CA VAL A 20 -1.52 -10.08 1.60
C VAL A 20 -0.16 -9.47 1.26
N GLY A 21 0.64 -10.15 0.43
CA GLY A 21 1.97 -9.73 0.01
C GLY A 21 3.13 -10.69 0.35
N PRO A 22 4.26 -10.64 -0.38
CA PRO A 22 5.41 -11.55 -0.21
C PRO A 22 6.17 -11.40 1.13
N TRP A 23 5.95 -10.31 1.86
CA TRP A 23 6.68 -10.00 3.09
C TRP A 23 5.72 -9.70 4.23
N ALA A 24 6.08 -10.16 5.42
CA ALA A 24 5.54 -9.62 6.66
C ALA A 24 6.52 -8.59 7.22
N THR A 25 6.08 -7.36 7.37
CA THR A 25 6.93 -6.22 7.68
C THR A 25 6.50 -5.53 8.97
N ARG A 26 7.45 -4.86 9.63
CA ARG A 26 7.18 -3.97 10.77
C ARG A 26 8.37 -3.06 11.04
N PHE A 27 8.12 -1.94 11.70
CA PHE A 27 9.16 -1.18 12.39
C PHE A 27 9.57 -1.89 13.67
N ASP A 28 10.85 -1.80 14.03
CA ASP A 28 11.40 -2.50 15.20
C ASP A 28 11.47 -1.62 16.45
N SER A 29 11.15 -0.33 16.35
CA SER A 29 10.98 0.57 17.51
C SER A 29 9.99 1.70 17.24
N ASP A 30 9.46 2.30 18.31
CA ASP A 30 8.58 3.47 18.23
C ASP A 30 9.32 4.66 17.64
N GLU A 31 10.61 4.84 17.95
CA GLU A 31 11.41 5.93 17.38
C GLU A 31 11.58 5.77 15.86
N ALA A 32 11.72 4.54 15.37
CA ALA A 32 11.78 4.28 13.94
C ALA A 32 10.42 4.60 13.29
N LEU A 33 9.32 4.14 13.89
CA LEU A 33 7.96 4.43 13.40
C LEU A 33 7.67 5.93 13.37
N ILE A 34 7.97 6.66 14.45
CA ILE A 34 7.75 8.11 14.56
C ILE A 34 8.54 8.86 13.50
N ALA A 35 9.83 8.52 13.30
CA ALA A 35 10.64 9.16 12.28
C ALA A 35 10.10 8.90 10.85
N ALA A 36 9.57 7.70 10.59
CA ALA A 36 8.90 7.40 9.33
C ALA A 36 7.61 8.21 9.15
N ASP A 37 6.76 8.29 10.19
CA ASP A 37 5.52 9.06 10.12
C ASP A 37 5.80 10.55 9.91
N ASP A 38 6.74 11.13 10.66
CA ASP A 38 7.11 12.54 10.53
C ASP A 38 7.60 12.86 9.11
N ALA A 39 8.45 12.01 8.54
CA ALA A 39 8.98 12.18 7.19
C ALA A 39 7.88 12.02 6.11
N ALA A 40 7.06 10.97 6.22
CA ALA A 40 6.00 10.69 5.27
C ALA A 40 4.90 11.76 5.31
N ARG A 41 4.52 12.22 6.51
CA ARG A 41 3.55 13.30 6.71
C ARG A 41 4.06 14.64 6.18
N ALA A 42 5.32 14.98 6.41
CA ALA A 42 5.92 16.18 5.85
C ALA A 42 5.90 16.15 4.31
N TYR A 43 6.26 15.01 3.72
CA TYR A 43 6.21 14.82 2.27
C TYR A 43 4.77 14.92 1.73
N ALA A 44 3.80 14.29 2.41
CA ALA A 44 2.39 14.35 2.05
C ALA A 44 1.89 15.80 1.95
N LEU A 45 2.23 16.64 2.93
CA LEU A 45 1.87 18.06 2.96
C LEU A 45 2.56 18.85 1.85
N GLU A 46 3.87 18.63 1.64
CA GLU A 46 4.64 19.36 0.62
C GLU A 46 4.16 19.05 -0.80
N HIS A 47 3.79 17.78 -1.05
CA HIS A 47 3.48 17.28 -2.39
C HIS A 47 2.00 17.03 -2.64
N HIS A 48 1.14 17.31 -1.66
CA HIS A 48 -0.29 17.00 -1.70
C HIS A 48 -0.54 15.53 -2.06
N ASP A 49 0.06 14.60 -1.32
CA ASP A 49 -0.01 13.16 -1.57
C ASP A 49 -0.48 12.42 -0.32
N LEU A 50 -1.65 11.78 -0.37
CA LEU A 50 -2.16 11.00 0.76
C LEU A 50 -1.51 9.62 0.90
N ALA A 51 -0.72 9.16 -0.08
CA ALA A 51 -0.10 7.85 -0.07
C ALA A 51 1.42 7.91 -0.32
N PRO A 52 2.18 8.79 0.36
CA PRO A 52 3.57 9.04 0.04
C PRO A 52 4.43 7.78 0.14
N VAL A 53 5.31 7.58 -0.84
CA VAL A 53 6.30 6.50 -0.83
C VAL A 53 7.69 7.09 -0.83
N LEU A 54 8.45 6.79 0.23
CA LEU A 54 9.78 7.35 0.45
C LEU A 54 10.85 6.26 0.42
N PRO A 55 12.00 6.50 -0.21
CA PRO A 55 13.17 5.64 -0.01
C PRO A 55 13.55 5.56 1.47
N PHE A 56 13.86 4.37 1.95
CA PHE A 56 14.28 4.15 3.34
C PHE A 56 15.47 5.04 3.73
N ALA A 57 16.38 5.26 2.78
CA ALA A 57 17.54 6.12 2.95
C ALA A 57 17.21 7.61 3.08
N THR A 58 16.06 8.06 2.56
CA THR A 58 15.57 9.43 2.76
C THR A 58 15.13 9.65 4.20
N VAL A 59 14.55 8.62 4.84
CA VAL A 59 14.05 8.70 6.22
C VAL A 59 15.17 8.50 7.24
N TYR A 60 16.01 7.48 7.06
CA TYR A 60 16.99 7.05 8.07
C TYR A 60 18.46 7.30 7.69
N GLY A 61 18.71 7.91 6.52
CA GLY A 61 20.05 8.15 5.98
C GLY A 61 20.60 6.97 5.15
N PRO A 62 21.78 7.10 4.52
CA PRO A 62 22.33 6.03 3.68
C PRO A 62 22.82 4.84 4.51
N GLY A 63 22.64 3.62 4.00
CA GLY A 63 23.22 2.40 4.59
C GLY A 63 22.20 1.29 4.81
N LEU A 64 22.66 0.24 5.51
CA LEU A 64 21.81 -0.88 5.93
C LEU A 64 21.17 -0.55 7.28
N HIS A 65 19.84 -0.69 7.37
CA HIS A 65 19.03 -0.30 8.52
C HIS A 65 18.37 -1.51 9.18
N PHE A 66 19.18 -2.50 9.56
CA PHE A 66 18.69 -3.71 10.23
C PHE A 66 18.11 -3.47 11.63
N ASP A 67 18.30 -2.26 12.18
CA ASP A 67 17.80 -1.83 13.48
C ASP A 67 16.49 -1.03 13.40
N LYS A 68 16.02 -0.68 12.20
CA LYS A 68 14.82 0.17 12.02
C LYS A 68 13.57 -0.63 11.67
N ALA A 69 13.72 -1.67 10.85
CA ALA A 69 12.60 -2.47 10.40
C ALA A 69 13.04 -3.91 10.12
N THR A 70 12.07 -4.81 10.25
CA THR A 70 12.20 -6.23 9.93
C THR A 70 11.21 -6.59 8.84
N ALA A 71 11.68 -7.33 7.84
CA ALA A 71 10.85 -7.99 6.82
C ALA A 71 11.14 -9.49 6.80
N ILE A 72 10.11 -10.32 6.89
CA ILE A 72 10.22 -11.79 6.86
C ILE A 72 9.30 -12.34 5.78
N GLY A 73 9.85 -13.12 4.86
CA GLY A 73 9.12 -13.76 3.75
C GLY A 73 9.38 -15.25 3.70
N ILE A 74 8.69 -15.95 2.81
CA ILE A 74 8.99 -17.35 2.47
C ILE A 74 9.95 -17.36 1.28
N SER A 75 11.00 -18.18 1.34
CA SER A 75 11.95 -18.34 0.24
C SER A 75 11.23 -18.75 -1.04
N THR A 76 11.40 -17.98 -2.12
CA THR A 76 10.82 -18.30 -3.43
C THR A 76 11.56 -19.41 -4.17
N GLN A 77 12.84 -19.64 -3.82
CA GLN A 77 13.67 -20.67 -4.45
C GLN A 77 13.55 -22.03 -3.76
N MET A 78 13.40 -22.02 -2.43
CA MET A 78 13.27 -23.23 -1.63
C MET A 78 12.26 -22.99 -0.50
N PRO A 79 10.95 -22.98 -0.79
CA PRO A 79 9.93 -22.63 0.21
C PRO A 79 9.85 -23.58 1.40
N VAL A 80 10.31 -24.81 1.22
CA VAL A 80 10.31 -25.89 2.21
C VAL A 80 11.74 -26.41 2.36
N ASN A 81 12.22 -26.47 3.61
CA ASN A 81 13.52 -27.04 3.94
C ASN A 81 13.51 -28.58 3.79
N GLU A 82 14.69 -29.21 3.80
CA GLU A 82 14.82 -30.67 3.70
C GLU A 82 14.10 -31.42 4.83
N ASP A 83 13.90 -30.78 5.99
CA ASP A 83 13.20 -31.33 7.15
C ASP A 83 11.67 -31.13 7.10
N GLY A 84 11.14 -30.53 6.02
CA GLY A 84 9.72 -30.26 5.84
C GLY A 84 9.22 -28.95 6.47
N SER A 85 10.07 -28.20 7.18
CA SER A 85 9.73 -26.89 7.74
C SER A 85 9.67 -25.79 6.67
N THR A 86 8.99 -24.67 6.98
CA THR A 86 8.95 -23.51 6.07
C THR A 86 10.28 -22.76 6.11
N ASN A 87 10.84 -22.46 4.94
CA ASN A 87 12.08 -21.70 4.82
C ASN A 87 11.79 -20.20 4.82
N TYR A 88 12.03 -19.55 5.94
CA TYR A 88 11.87 -18.10 6.08
C TYR A 88 13.14 -17.35 5.70
N THR A 89 12.98 -16.29 4.91
CA THR A 89 14.05 -15.36 4.54
C THR A 89 13.81 -13.99 5.18
N ARG A 90 14.88 -13.21 5.32
CA ARG A 90 14.81 -11.82 5.77
C ARG A 90 15.06 -10.88 4.60
N GLY A 91 14.23 -9.86 4.46
CA GLY A 91 14.47 -8.77 3.53
C GLY A 91 15.55 -7.82 4.08
N ASP A 92 16.29 -7.18 3.19
CA ASP A 92 17.07 -6.00 3.52
C ASP A 92 16.39 -4.74 2.98
N PHE A 93 16.70 -3.60 3.61
CA PHE A 93 16.12 -2.30 3.26
C PHE A 93 17.11 -1.40 2.51
N LEU A 94 18.16 -1.96 1.87
CA LEU A 94 19.13 -1.15 1.14
C LEU A 94 18.48 -0.40 -0.04
N GLY A 95 17.49 -1.02 -0.67
CA GLY A 95 16.55 -0.41 -1.62
C GLY A 95 15.12 -0.35 -1.09
N GLY A 96 14.95 -0.39 0.23
CA GLY A 96 13.64 -0.43 0.87
C GLY A 96 12.88 0.88 0.74
N LEU A 97 11.58 0.82 1.03
CA LEU A 97 10.65 1.93 0.96
C LEU A 97 9.87 2.05 2.27
N VAL A 98 9.43 3.26 2.59
CA VAL A 98 8.45 3.56 3.62
C VAL A 98 7.18 4.02 2.89
N TYR A 99 6.08 3.33 3.14
CA TYR A 99 4.76 3.67 2.60
C TYR A 99 3.92 4.27 3.71
N GLY A 100 3.53 5.53 3.55
CA GLY A 100 2.53 6.18 4.39
C GLY A 100 1.19 6.20 3.69
N VAL A 101 0.11 5.98 4.43
CA VAL A 101 -1.26 6.14 3.97
C VAL A 101 -2.00 7.02 4.97
N TYR A 102 -2.54 8.11 4.46
CA TYR A 102 -3.20 9.13 5.24
C TYR A 102 -4.62 9.38 4.74
N ARG A 103 -5.45 9.89 5.65
CA ARG A 103 -6.72 10.51 5.31
C ARG A 103 -6.80 11.90 5.92
N PRO A 104 -7.50 12.84 5.29
CA PRO A 104 -7.75 14.15 5.89
C PRO A 104 -8.50 14.02 7.23
N ALA A 105 -8.20 14.87 8.18
CA ALA A 105 -9.03 15.08 9.37
C ALA A 105 -10.33 15.79 8.99
N GLU A 106 -11.39 15.60 9.77
CA GLU A 106 -12.67 16.30 9.58
C GLU A 106 -12.57 17.84 9.73
N THR A 107 -11.47 18.33 10.33
CA THR A 107 -11.17 19.76 10.47
C THR A 107 -10.60 20.40 9.21
N ALA A 108 -10.14 19.59 8.24
CA ALA A 108 -9.52 20.09 7.02
C ALA A 108 -10.51 20.86 6.14
N ASN A 109 -10.00 21.84 5.39
CA ASN A 109 -10.81 22.67 4.51
C ASN A 109 -11.00 22.00 3.14
N ALA A 110 -12.22 21.59 2.79
CA ALA A 110 -12.53 20.96 1.50
C ALA A 110 -12.08 21.74 0.25
N ALA A 111 -11.98 23.08 0.33
CA ALA A 111 -11.54 23.91 -0.79
C ALA A 111 -10.02 23.96 -0.95
N ALA A 112 -9.25 23.67 0.09
CA ALA A 112 -7.79 23.79 0.10
C ALA A 112 -7.07 22.46 0.32
N GLY A 113 -7.70 21.48 0.99
CA GLY A 113 -7.04 20.30 1.52
C GLY A 113 -6.45 20.53 2.93
N PRO A 114 -5.78 19.51 3.50
CA PRO A 114 -5.03 19.62 4.75
C PRO A 114 -3.94 20.69 4.68
N ALA A 115 -3.87 21.56 5.69
CA ALA A 115 -2.90 22.65 5.78
C ALA A 115 -1.65 22.28 6.61
N ASP A 116 -1.79 21.32 7.52
CA ASP A 116 -0.72 20.89 8.42
C ASP A 116 -0.86 19.41 8.81
N GLY A 117 0.10 18.94 9.60
CA GLY A 117 0.20 17.54 9.99
C GLY A 117 -0.91 17.06 10.92
N GLU A 118 -1.58 17.94 11.66
CA GLU A 118 -2.71 17.57 12.54
C GLU A 118 -3.97 17.27 11.72
N GLU A 119 -4.06 17.88 10.52
CA GLU A 119 -5.12 17.64 9.53
C GLU A 119 -4.90 16.41 8.65
N LEU A 120 -3.84 15.64 8.89
CA LEU A 120 -3.60 14.33 8.28
C LEU A 120 -3.68 13.25 9.36
N TRP A 121 -4.50 12.23 9.17
CA TRP A 121 -4.55 11.08 10.06
C TRP A 121 -3.92 9.89 9.37
N ASN A 122 -2.89 9.33 10.00
CA ASN A 122 -2.24 8.12 9.53
C ASN A 122 -3.24 6.96 9.68
N THR A 123 -3.52 6.24 8.60
CA THR A 123 -4.29 5.00 8.66
C THR A 123 -3.34 3.81 8.74
N THR A 124 -2.32 3.82 7.87
CA THR A 124 -1.36 2.74 7.74
C THR A 124 0.03 3.30 7.41
N LEU A 125 1.06 2.77 8.08
CA LEU A 125 2.47 3.08 7.84
C LEU A 125 3.26 1.79 7.90
N TYR A 126 3.96 1.44 6.82
CA TYR A 126 4.71 0.19 6.77
C TYR A 126 6.03 0.33 6.00
N PRO A 127 7.07 -0.38 6.45
CA PRO A 127 8.31 -0.50 5.70
C PRO A 127 8.19 -1.67 4.72
N TYR A 128 8.69 -1.53 3.50
CA TYR A 128 8.72 -2.64 2.55
C TYR A 128 10.13 -2.84 1.98
N PRO A 129 10.67 -4.07 1.95
CA PRO A 129 11.92 -4.32 1.25
C PRO A 129 11.71 -4.09 -0.26
N ALA A 130 12.78 -3.80 -1.00
CA ALA A 130 12.70 -3.46 -2.43
C ALA A 130 11.78 -4.42 -3.22
N GLY A 131 10.87 -3.84 -4.00
CA GLY A 131 9.93 -4.59 -4.83
C GLY A 131 10.44 -4.91 -6.23
N ASN A 132 9.63 -5.65 -6.99
CA ASN A 132 9.93 -5.94 -8.41
C ASN A 132 9.82 -4.68 -9.27
N LEU A 133 8.99 -3.74 -8.84
CA LEU A 133 8.76 -2.47 -9.50
C LEU A 133 8.83 -1.38 -8.43
N ASP A 134 9.73 -0.42 -8.64
CA ASP A 134 9.94 0.70 -7.71
C ASP A 134 8.95 1.83 -8.04
N PRO A 135 7.92 2.08 -7.20
CA PRO A 135 6.93 3.14 -7.44
C PRO A 135 7.55 4.54 -7.45
N VAL A 136 8.72 4.74 -6.83
CA VAL A 136 9.38 6.05 -6.75
C VAL A 136 10.01 6.42 -8.09
N SER A 137 10.62 5.45 -8.78
CA SER A 137 11.44 5.71 -9.97
C SER A 137 10.84 5.19 -11.29
N VAL A 138 9.85 4.29 -11.27
CA VAL A 138 9.23 3.74 -12.49
C VAL A 138 8.65 4.86 -13.37
N PRO A 139 9.04 5.01 -14.64
CA PRO A 139 8.47 6.05 -15.50
C PRO A 139 6.97 5.85 -15.74
N LEU A 140 6.17 6.93 -15.75
CA LEU A 140 4.72 6.84 -16.04
C LEU A 140 4.46 6.20 -17.41
N ALA A 141 5.30 6.51 -18.41
CA ALA A 141 5.25 5.93 -19.75
C ALA A 141 5.33 4.39 -19.73
N ALA A 142 6.18 3.84 -18.85
CA ALA A 142 6.37 2.39 -18.73
C ALA A 142 5.13 1.68 -18.17
N LEU A 143 4.27 2.42 -17.44
CA LEU A 143 2.98 1.95 -16.94
C LEU A 143 1.81 2.33 -17.87
N GLY A 144 2.08 3.02 -18.98
CA GLY A 144 1.06 3.61 -19.85
C GLY A 144 0.20 4.66 -19.14
N LEU A 145 0.75 5.34 -18.14
CA LEU A 145 0.08 6.36 -17.31
C LEU A 145 0.38 7.81 -17.73
N GLU A 146 0.92 8.00 -18.94
CA GLU A 146 1.05 9.34 -19.53
C GLU A 146 -0.31 9.85 -20.03
N ALA A 147 -1.12 10.30 -19.09
CA ALA A 147 -2.43 10.88 -19.33
C ALA A 147 -2.51 12.29 -18.74
N PRO A 148 -3.40 13.16 -19.26
CA PRO A 148 -3.64 14.47 -18.65
C PRO A 148 -3.97 14.34 -17.16
N GLU A 149 -3.42 15.24 -16.34
CA GLU A 149 -3.65 15.33 -14.88
C GLU A 149 -3.13 14.14 -14.06
N VAL A 150 -2.63 13.08 -14.68
CA VAL A 150 -2.00 11.95 -13.99
C VAL A 150 -0.53 12.23 -13.74
N ASP A 151 -0.12 12.14 -12.48
CA ASP A 151 1.27 12.28 -12.07
C ASP A 151 1.70 11.16 -11.09
N ARG A 152 2.87 11.32 -10.46
CA ARG A 152 3.45 10.33 -9.54
C ARG A 152 2.51 9.99 -8.38
N ARG A 153 1.70 10.94 -7.92
CA ARG A 153 0.78 10.74 -6.79
C ARG A 153 -0.24 9.65 -7.08
N PHE A 154 -0.61 9.45 -8.35
CA PHE A 154 -1.45 8.32 -8.74
C PHE A 154 -0.75 6.97 -8.62
N VAL A 155 0.54 6.88 -8.97
CA VAL A 155 1.33 5.65 -8.78
C VAL A 155 1.48 5.34 -7.29
N ASN A 156 1.74 6.37 -6.48
CA ASN A 156 1.83 6.27 -5.03
C ASN A 156 0.50 5.82 -4.41
N PHE A 157 -0.63 6.38 -4.85
CA PHE A 157 -1.97 5.92 -4.47
C PHE A 157 -2.20 4.44 -4.80
N CYS A 158 -1.82 3.99 -5.99
CA CYS A 158 -1.92 2.58 -6.37
C CYS A 158 -1.03 1.68 -5.51
N ALA A 159 0.22 2.06 -5.27
CA ALA A 159 1.19 1.25 -4.53
C ALA A 159 0.96 1.24 -3.01
N GLY A 160 0.53 2.38 -2.46
CA GLY A 160 0.24 2.58 -1.04
C GLY A 160 -1.20 2.18 -0.71
N LEU A 161 -2.17 3.06 -0.99
CA LEU A 161 -3.57 2.87 -0.59
C LEU A 161 -4.22 1.63 -1.21
N LEU A 162 -3.94 1.33 -2.48
CA LEU A 162 -4.46 0.11 -3.12
C LEU A 162 -3.48 -1.07 -3.03
N GLY A 163 -2.40 -0.91 -2.25
CA GLY A 163 -1.40 -1.93 -1.96
C GLY A 163 -1.89 -2.94 -0.93
N CYS A 164 -1.25 -4.10 -0.91
CA CYS A 164 -1.66 -5.24 -0.10
C CYS A 164 -1.79 -4.96 1.41
N GLU A 165 -1.04 -3.99 1.94
CA GLU A 165 -1.05 -3.63 3.37
C GLU A 165 -2.18 -2.66 3.74
N ALA A 166 -2.72 -1.90 2.78
CA ALA A 166 -3.69 -0.82 3.04
C ALA A 166 -4.95 -0.89 2.16
N VAL A 167 -5.12 -1.93 1.35
CA VAL A 167 -6.27 -2.05 0.43
C VAL A 167 -7.62 -1.99 1.16
N ASP A 168 -7.67 -2.46 2.40
CA ASP A 168 -8.86 -2.38 3.26
C ASP A 168 -9.07 -0.99 3.90
N ASP A 169 -8.06 -0.12 3.89
CA ASP A 169 -8.14 1.26 4.40
C ASP A 169 -8.93 2.20 3.48
N LEU A 170 -9.29 1.76 2.27
CA LEU A 170 -10.13 2.54 1.37
C LEU A 170 -11.44 2.96 2.04
N GLY A 171 -12.00 2.11 2.91
CA GLY A 171 -13.16 2.43 3.73
C GLY A 171 -12.92 3.48 4.81
N LEU A 172 -11.68 3.62 5.30
CA LEU A 172 -11.28 4.68 6.22
C LEU A 172 -11.07 6.02 5.52
N LEU A 173 -10.60 5.99 4.27
CA LEU A 173 -10.38 7.19 3.45
C LEU A 173 -11.68 7.84 3.00
N ARG A 174 -12.63 7.03 2.50
CA ARG A 174 -13.85 7.52 1.83
C ARG A 174 -14.61 8.62 2.60
N PRO A 175 -14.87 8.52 3.91
CA PRO A 175 -15.65 9.53 4.65
C PRO A 175 -15.07 10.94 4.62
N THR A 176 -13.77 11.07 4.36
CA THR A 176 -13.01 12.33 4.40
C THR A 176 -12.29 12.61 3.09
N PHE A 177 -12.52 11.82 2.04
CA PHE A 177 -11.77 11.94 0.79
C PHE A 177 -12.05 13.27 0.09
N ASP A 178 -13.26 13.80 0.21
CA ASP A 178 -13.66 15.10 -0.32
C ASP A 178 -12.91 16.28 0.34
N LEU A 179 -12.30 16.06 1.50
CA LEU A 179 -11.45 17.01 2.20
C LEU A 179 -9.97 16.96 1.73
N ALA A 180 -9.61 16.05 0.83
CA ALA A 180 -8.27 16.00 0.26
C ALA A 180 -8.03 17.17 -0.71
N TRP A 181 -6.75 17.49 -0.98
CA TRP A 181 -6.38 18.55 -1.92
C TRP A 181 -7.11 18.39 -3.27
N PRO A 182 -7.73 19.45 -3.81
CA PRO A 182 -8.50 19.36 -5.05
C PRO A 182 -7.70 18.81 -6.24
N ASP A 183 -6.42 19.17 -6.36
CA ASP A 183 -5.54 18.70 -7.42
C ASP A 183 -5.12 17.23 -7.23
N TYR A 184 -4.95 16.78 -5.98
CA TYR A 184 -4.77 15.35 -5.69
C TYR A 184 -5.99 14.55 -6.12
N ARG A 185 -7.20 14.97 -5.73
CA ARG A 185 -8.44 14.29 -6.13
C ARG A 185 -8.62 14.23 -7.65
N ALA A 186 -8.30 15.31 -8.36
CA ALA A 186 -8.32 15.34 -9.82
C ALA A 186 -7.34 14.31 -10.41
N CYS A 187 -6.11 14.26 -9.91
CA CYS A 187 -5.10 13.27 -10.31
C CYS A 187 -5.59 11.83 -10.10
N ILE A 188 -6.17 11.52 -8.93
CA ILE A 188 -6.68 10.16 -8.64
C ILE A 188 -7.87 9.82 -9.54
N GLY A 189 -8.82 10.74 -9.72
CA GLY A 189 -9.98 10.54 -10.59
C GLY A 189 -9.57 10.29 -12.05
N ALA A 190 -8.69 11.13 -12.58
CA ALA A 190 -8.15 10.99 -13.94
C ALA A 190 -7.39 9.66 -14.12
N GLY A 191 -6.55 9.29 -13.15
CA GLY A 191 -5.78 8.05 -13.18
C GLY A 191 -6.66 6.80 -13.19
N LEU A 192 -7.65 6.73 -12.29
CA LEU A 192 -8.59 5.59 -12.24
C LEU A 192 -9.42 5.49 -13.52
N LEU A 193 -9.96 6.60 -14.02
CA LEU A 193 -10.69 6.61 -15.30
C LEU A 193 -9.82 6.13 -16.45
N HIS A 194 -8.57 6.58 -16.51
CA HIS A 194 -7.61 6.16 -17.53
C HIS A 194 -7.34 4.66 -17.46
N LEU A 195 -7.11 4.10 -16.26
CA LEU A 195 -6.93 2.66 -16.08
C LEU A 195 -8.15 1.86 -16.53
N VAL A 196 -9.35 2.31 -16.20
CA VAL A 196 -10.61 1.63 -16.57
C VAL A 196 -10.85 1.66 -18.08
N GLN A 197 -10.61 2.81 -18.72
CA GLN A 197 -10.93 3.02 -20.14
C GLN A 197 -9.85 2.47 -21.08
N GLN A 198 -8.58 2.75 -20.80
CA GLN A 198 -7.46 2.41 -21.69
C GLN A 198 -6.83 1.06 -21.32
N ARG A 199 -7.04 0.58 -20.09
CA ARG A 199 -6.50 -0.69 -19.57
C ARG A 199 -5.00 -0.88 -19.86
N PRO A 200 -4.14 0.12 -19.54
CA PRO A 200 -2.74 0.08 -19.93
C PRO A 200 -1.89 -0.88 -19.07
N ILE A 201 -2.39 -1.26 -17.89
CA ILE A 201 -1.69 -2.10 -16.92
C ILE A 201 -2.25 -3.52 -16.94
N SER A 202 -1.38 -4.52 -17.04
CA SER A 202 -1.73 -5.93 -16.90
C SER A 202 -1.83 -6.34 -15.42
N PRO A 203 -2.54 -7.43 -15.08
CA PRO A 203 -2.52 -7.98 -13.71
C PRO A 203 -1.13 -8.24 -13.14
N GLU A 204 -0.17 -8.67 -13.98
CA GLU A 204 1.22 -8.92 -13.56
C GLU A 204 1.95 -7.62 -13.19
N THR A 205 1.79 -6.58 -13.99
CA THR A 205 2.35 -5.25 -13.69
C THR A 205 1.68 -4.64 -12.46
N TRP A 206 0.36 -4.80 -12.34
CA TRP A 206 -0.38 -4.37 -11.15
C TRP A 206 0.11 -5.08 -9.88
N TYR A 207 0.28 -6.40 -9.92
CA TYR A 207 0.82 -7.17 -8.81
C TYR A 207 2.26 -6.75 -8.47
N SER A 208 3.08 -6.45 -9.48
CA SER A 208 4.45 -5.97 -9.24
C SER A 208 4.50 -4.62 -8.52
N LEU A 209 3.46 -3.78 -8.69
CA LEU A 209 3.33 -2.46 -8.06
C LEU A 209 2.64 -2.52 -6.68
N THR A 210 1.63 -3.37 -6.52
CA THR A 210 0.69 -3.33 -5.38
C THR A 210 0.70 -4.59 -4.52
N TYR A 211 1.26 -5.68 -5.03
CA TYR A 211 1.17 -7.03 -4.45
C TYR A 211 -0.25 -7.58 -4.27
N VAL A 212 -1.24 -6.98 -4.93
CA VAL A 212 -2.61 -7.48 -4.98
C VAL A 212 -2.80 -8.26 -6.29
N PRO A 213 -3.04 -9.58 -6.25
CA PRO A 213 -3.16 -10.37 -7.46
C PRO A 213 -4.56 -10.25 -8.09
N PHE A 214 -4.61 -10.28 -9.42
CA PHE A 214 -5.84 -10.43 -10.19
C PHE A 214 -5.65 -11.55 -11.22
N GLU A 215 -6.64 -12.41 -11.39
CA GLU A 215 -6.54 -13.54 -12.32
C GLU A 215 -6.64 -13.08 -13.78
N ALA A 216 -7.43 -12.03 -14.03
CA ALA A 216 -7.74 -11.56 -15.38
C ALA A 216 -7.76 -10.03 -15.47
N PRO A 217 -7.42 -9.46 -16.64
CA PRO A 217 -7.50 -8.00 -16.87
C PRO A 217 -8.89 -7.41 -16.62
N ASP A 218 -9.96 -8.15 -16.95
CA ASP A 218 -11.34 -7.68 -16.73
C ASP A 218 -11.69 -7.59 -15.23
N GLN A 219 -11.13 -8.48 -14.40
CA GLN A 219 -11.33 -8.44 -12.95
C GLN A 219 -10.66 -7.20 -12.34
N LEU A 220 -9.42 -6.92 -12.77
CA LEU A 220 -8.70 -5.70 -12.38
C LEU A 220 -9.47 -4.44 -12.83
N ALA A 221 -9.91 -4.39 -14.08
CA ALA A 221 -10.65 -3.25 -14.61
C ALA A 221 -11.97 -3.02 -13.85
N LEU A 222 -12.69 -4.09 -13.50
CA LEU A 222 -13.91 -4.01 -12.70
C LEU A 222 -13.63 -3.48 -11.29
N TYR A 223 -12.60 -3.99 -10.62
CA TYR A 223 -12.19 -3.52 -9.30
C TYR A 223 -11.86 -2.01 -9.33
N LEU A 224 -11.05 -1.57 -10.30
CA LEU A 224 -10.68 -0.15 -10.42
C LEU A 224 -11.88 0.76 -10.75
N ALA A 225 -12.83 0.28 -11.55
CA ALA A 225 -14.08 0.98 -11.79
C ALA A 225 -14.93 1.11 -10.52
N GLN A 226 -14.94 0.08 -9.67
CA GLN A 226 -15.59 0.14 -8.36
C GLN A 226 -14.87 1.10 -7.42
N VAL A 227 -13.54 1.14 -7.39
CA VAL A 227 -12.77 2.13 -6.60
C VAL A 227 -13.10 3.55 -7.05
N TYR A 228 -13.14 3.81 -8.36
CA TYR A 228 -13.57 5.10 -8.88
C TYR A 228 -14.99 5.44 -8.41
N ALA A 229 -15.95 4.55 -8.63
CA ALA A 229 -17.34 4.79 -8.25
C ALA A 229 -17.49 4.99 -6.73
N TYR A 230 -16.72 4.24 -5.93
CA TYR A 230 -16.71 4.35 -4.48
C TYR A 230 -16.21 5.72 -4.03
N LEU A 231 -15.15 6.25 -4.64
CA LEU A 231 -14.57 7.54 -4.24
C LEU A 231 -15.25 8.77 -4.86
N PHE A 232 -15.86 8.63 -6.03
CA PHE A 232 -16.33 9.78 -6.83
C PHE A 232 -17.82 9.75 -7.18
N ASP A 233 -18.48 8.59 -7.23
CA ASP A 233 -19.86 8.45 -7.73
C ASP A 233 -20.84 7.95 -6.64
N ASP A 234 -20.50 8.11 -5.36
CA ASP A 234 -21.34 7.72 -4.23
C ASP A 234 -21.78 6.24 -4.23
N PHE A 235 -20.91 5.35 -4.74
CA PHE A 235 -21.14 3.92 -4.60
C PHE A 235 -20.94 3.49 -3.14
N ASP A 236 -21.96 2.92 -2.51
CA ASP A 236 -21.96 2.67 -1.07
C ASP A 236 -21.16 1.42 -0.64
N THR A 237 -20.88 0.51 -1.56
CA THR A 237 -20.19 -0.75 -1.23
C THR A 237 -18.68 -0.60 -1.40
N MET A 238 -17.92 -0.86 -0.33
CA MET A 238 -16.46 -0.89 -0.41
C MET A 238 -16.00 -1.95 -1.42
N PRO A 239 -15.20 -1.58 -2.44
CA PRO A 239 -14.58 -2.54 -3.34
C PRO A 239 -13.67 -3.48 -2.55
N VAL A 240 -13.77 -4.77 -2.82
CA VAL A 240 -12.96 -5.79 -2.14
C VAL A 240 -11.97 -6.35 -3.15
N ALA A 241 -10.69 -6.22 -2.82
CA ALA A 241 -9.63 -6.86 -3.60
C ALA A 241 -9.67 -8.39 -3.41
N PRO A 242 -9.18 -9.18 -4.38
CA PRO A 242 -9.05 -10.62 -4.24
C PRO A 242 -8.12 -10.99 -3.08
N SER A 243 -8.46 -12.07 -2.37
CA SER A 243 -7.67 -12.68 -1.28
C SER A 243 -6.60 -13.64 -1.78
#